data_AF-A0A1P8UXI2-F1
#
_entry.id   AF-A0A1P8UXI2-F1
#
_cell.length_a   1.000
_cell.length_b   1.000
_cell.length_c   1.000
_cell.angle_alpha   90.00
_cell.angle_beta   90.00
_cell.angle_gamma   90.00
#
_symmetry.space_group_name_H-M   'P 1'
#
loop_
_entity.id
_entity.type
_entity.pdbx_description
1 polymer ?
#
loop_
_entity_poly.entity_id
_entity_poly.type
_entity_poly.pdbx_seq_one_letter_code
_entity_poly.pdbx_strand_id
1 'polypeptide(L)'
;MTEEYGGFLHVPEVDADEAKITTDKAARSLAEAGLPVDKASVYFRNLTRAGLVHPYSRQKTGKKAYYFKPDQIVIAAVLWRMAEAGIAGEELRKAASQAASRAMSTWRAEDLGMTQEDMQAGRFPLVPSSPALAALVAYIQGRRGFSFELMTQRNRKTGDLWHSARIGNANGGFTNFTLQKHDDWENRSVFALDLDNVLAHLTRPREVAN
;
A
#
# COMPACT_ATOMS: atom_id res chain seq x y z
N MET A 1 -24.55 -5.76 -2.32
CA MET A 1 -24.06 -5.94 -3.70
C MET A 1 -22.60 -5.55 -3.71
N THR A 2 -21.71 -6.54 -3.64
CA THR A 2 -20.26 -6.38 -3.78
C THR A 2 -19.96 -6.36 -5.27
N GLU A 3 -19.77 -5.16 -5.85
CA GLU A 3 -19.14 -5.04 -7.16
C GLU A 3 -17.70 -5.53 -7.03
N GLU A 4 -17.47 -6.76 -7.47
CA GLU A 4 -16.15 -7.32 -7.68
C GLU A 4 -15.45 -6.50 -8.78
N TYR A 5 -14.69 -5.49 -8.39
CA TYR A 5 -13.68 -4.87 -9.25
C TYR A 5 -12.52 -5.86 -9.47
N GLY A 6 -12.79 -6.87 -10.29
CA GLY A 6 -11.88 -7.92 -10.75
C GLY A 6 -11.74 -7.96 -12.27
N GLY A 7 -11.92 -6.82 -12.95
CA GLY A 7 -11.66 -6.72 -14.39
C GLY A 7 -10.18 -6.98 -14.72
N PHE A 8 -9.90 -7.46 -15.94
CA PHE A 8 -8.53 -7.61 -16.44
C PHE A 8 -7.75 -6.32 -16.22
N LEU A 9 -6.68 -6.38 -15.42
CA LEU A 9 -5.78 -5.26 -15.20
C LEU A 9 -5.12 -4.89 -16.54
N HIS A 10 -5.66 -3.89 -17.23
CA HIS A 10 -5.05 -3.38 -18.45
C HIS A 10 -3.83 -2.54 -18.07
N VAL A 11 -2.65 -3.12 -18.27
CA VAL A 11 -1.37 -2.45 -18.03
C VAL A 11 -0.85 -1.96 -19.39
N PRO A 12 -0.82 -0.65 -19.64
CA PRO A 12 -0.41 -0.11 -20.94
C PRO A 12 1.05 -0.47 -21.25
N GLU A 13 1.30 -0.81 -22.52
CA GLU A 13 2.65 -1.09 -23.02
C GLU A 13 3.36 0.20 -23.43
N VAL A 14 4.59 0.38 -22.97
CA VAL A 14 5.41 1.58 -23.21
C VAL A 14 6.85 1.18 -23.54
N ASP A 15 7.60 2.10 -24.15
CA ASP A 15 9.00 1.87 -24.46
C ASP A 15 9.87 1.71 -23.20
N ALA A 16 11.05 1.13 -23.40
CA ALA A 16 12.05 0.98 -22.35
C ALA A 16 12.45 2.35 -21.81
N ASP A 17 12.43 2.52 -20.50
CA ASP A 17 12.83 3.77 -19.86
C ASP A 17 13.59 3.43 -18.57
N GLU A 18 14.85 3.81 -18.54
CA GLU A 18 15.73 3.56 -17.40
C GLU A 18 15.33 4.35 -16.17
N ALA A 19 14.62 5.47 -16.29
CA ALA A 19 14.12 6.21 -15.12
C ALA A 19 12.98 5.47 -14.40
N LYS A 20 12.30 4.53 -15.08
CA LYS A 20 11.18 3.78 -14.49
C LYS A 20 11.65 2.73 -13.49
N ILE A 21 10.81 2.51 -12.48
CA ILE A 21 11.06 1.53 -11.43
C ILE A 21 10.55 0.17 -11.91
N THR A 22 11.47 -0.74 -12.23
CA THR A 22 11.16 -2.14 -12.53
C THR A 22 11.01 -2.98 -11.27
N THR A 23 10.53 -4.22 -11.38
CA THR A 23 10.53 -5.20 -10.29
C THR A 23 11.90 -5.33 -9.62
N ASP A 24 12.99 -5.39 -10.40
CA ASP A 24 14.34 -5.54 -9.85
C ASP A 24 14.79 -4.31 -9.07
N LYS A 25 14.46 -3.10 -9.56
CA LYS A 25 14.73 -1.85 -8.83
C LYS A 25 13.90 -1.77 -7.54
N ALA A 26 12.61 -2.10 -7.61
CA ALA A 26 11.72 -2.14 -6.44
C ALA A 26 12.20 -3.18 -5.40
N ALA A 27 12.59 -4.37 -5.85
CA ALA A 27 13.11 -5.44 -4.99
C ALA A 27 14.42 -5.06 -4.30
N ARG A 28 15.34 -4.41 -5.03
CA ARG A 28 16.53 -3.83 -4.41
C ARG A 28 16.13 -2.79 -3.39
N SER A 29 15.18 -1.89 -3.70
CA SER A 29 14.66 -0.90 -2.76
C SER A 29 14.06 -1.52 -1.49
N LEU A 30 13.46 -2.69 -1.58
CA LEU A 30 12.92 -3.45 -0.45
C LEU A 30 13.95 -4.25 0.34
N ALA A 31 15.11 -4.55 -0.25
CA ALA A 31 16.12 -5.39 0.38
C ALA A 31 16.75 -4.68 1.60
N GLU A 32 16.48 -5.24 2.78
CA GLU A 32 16.97 -4.80 4.10
C GLU A 32 18.11 -5.67 4.64
N ALA A 33 18.67 -5.27 5.80
CA ALA A 33 19.62 -6.03 6.61
C ALA A 33 18.98 -7.33 7.16
N GLY A 34 18.81 -8.32 6.28
CA GLY A 34 18.21 -9.62 6.59
C GLY A 34 17.33 -10.20 5.47
N LEU A 35 16.94 -9.41 4.46
CA LEU A 35 16.20 -9.88 3.29
C LEU A 35 17.08 -9.83 2.04
N PRO A 36 17.60 -10.98 1.58
CA PRO A 36 18.30 -11.10 0.31
C PRO A 36 17.47 -10.55 -0.87
N VAL A 37 18.15 -9.90 -1.83
CA VAL A 37 17.52 -9.23 -2.99
C VAL A 37 16.69 -10.21 -3.84
N ASP A 38 17.14 -11.45 -3.99
CA ASP A 38 16.42 -12.52 -4.69
C ASP A 38 15.08 -12.84 -4.02
N LYS A 39 15.06 -12.93 -2.68
CA LYS A 39 13.84 -13.11 -1.89
C LYS A 39 12.91 -11.90 -2.00
N ALA A 40 13.46 -10.68 -1.97
CA ALA A 40 12.68 -9.46 -2.18
C ALA A 40 12.03 -9.42 -3.58
N SER A 41 12.73 -9.88 -4.61
CA SER A 41 12.21 -9.96 -5.99
C SER A 41 11.10 -11.00 -6.15
N VAL A 42 11.26 -12.18 -5.55
CA VAL A 42 10.19 -13.20 -5.50
C VAL A 42 8.98 -12.66 -4.74
N TYR A 43 9.20 -12.04 -3.58
CA TYR A 43 8.13 -11.47 -2.75
C TYR A 43 7.33 -10.42 -3.51
N PHE A 44 8.01 -9.44 -4.12
CA PHE A 44 7.34 -8.38 -4.87
C PHE A 44 6.52 -8.91 -6.06
N ARG A 45 7.05 -9.91 -6.80
CA ARG A 45 6.30 -10.59 -7.88
C ARG A 45 5.06 -11.30 -7.36
N ASN A 46 5.14 -11.93 -6.19
CA ASN A 46 4.00 -12.60 -5.57
C ASN A 46 2.92 -11.59 -5.15
N LEU A 47 3.31 -10.43 -4.62
CA LEU A 47 2.37 -9.33 -4.33
C LEU A 47 1.67 -8.82 -5.59
N THR A 48 2.40 -8.67 -6.71
CA THR A 48 1.81 -8.29 -7.99
C THR A 48 0.80 -9.32 -8.48
N ARG A 49 1.14 -10.62 -8.43
CA ARG A 49 0.23 -11.71 -8.81
C ARG A 49 -1.01 -11.78 -7.93
N ALA A 50 -0.87 -11.46 -6.65
CA ALA A 50 -1.99 -11.41 -5.70
C ALA A 50 -2.86 -10.15 -5.84
N GLY A 51 -2.49 -9.20 -6.73
CA GLY A 51 -3.21 -7.94 -6.89
C GLY A 51 -3.09 -7.01 -5.68
N LEU A 52 -2.03 -7.15 -4.88
CA LEU A 52 -1.74 -6.29 -3.73
C LEU A 52 -0.81 -5.12 -4.07
N VAL A 53 -0.12 -5.24 -5.20
CA VAL A 53 0.75 -4.21 -5.77
C VAL A 53 0.45 -4.13 -7.27
N HIS A 54 0.27 -2.93 -7.79
CA HIS A 54 -0.23 -2.70 -9.14
C HIS A 54 0.82 -2.01 -10.02
N PRO A 55 1.30 -2.67 -11.09
CA PRO A 55 2.11 -1.98 -12.09
C PRO A 55 1.25 -1.01 -12.88
N TYR A 56 1.83 0.14 -13.25
CA TYR A 56 1.13 1.16 -14.03
C TYR A 56 1.43 1.08 -15.53
N SER A 57 2.51 0.40 -15.92
CA SER A 57 2.84 0.14 -17.32
C SER A 57 3.75 -1.08 -17.44
N ARG A 58 3.93 -1.57 -18.68
CA ARG A 58 4.79 -2.71 -19.01
C ARG A 58 5.66 -2.36 -20.20
N GLN A 59 6.89 -2.84 -20.23
CA GLN A 59 7.77 -2.71 -21.38
C GLN A 59 7.19 -3.47 -22.59
N LYS A 60 7.07 -2.79 -23.74
CA LYS A 60 6.53 -3.36 -24.98
C LYS A 60 7.41 -4.48 -25.55
N THR A 61 8.72 -4.27 -25.57
CA THR A 61 9.71 -5.16 -26.19
C THR A 61 10.78 -5.61 -25.18
N GLY A 62 11.59 -6.62 -25.53
CA GLY A 62 12.65 -7.12 -24.64
C GLY A 62 12.11 -7.97 -23.48
N LYS A 63 12.54 -7.66 -22.24
CA LYS A 63 12.20 -8.45 -21.04
C LYS A 63 10.73 -8.33 -20.62
N LYS A 64 9.96 -7.44 -21.24
CA LYS A 64 8.56 -7.16 -20.91
C LYS A 64 8.33 -6.84 -19.43
N ALA A 65 9.27 -6.09 -18.85
CA ALA A 65 9.28 -5.74 -17.43
C ALA A 65 8.08 -4.88 -17.04
N TYR A 66 7.54 -5.08 -15.84
CA TYR A 66 6.53 -4.20 -15.26
C TYR A 66 7.18 -2.97 -14.64
N TYR A 67 6.49 -1.83 -14.75
CA TYR A 67 6.87 -0.57 -14.13
C TYR A 67 5.92 -0.19 -13.01
N PHE A 68 6.49 0.30 -11.91
CA PHE A 68 5.79 0.60 -10.66
C PHE A 68 6.00 2.06 -10.27
N LYS A 69 5.01 2.61 -9.56
CA LYS A 69 5.14 3.92 -8.91
C LYS A 69 5.81 3.77 -7.53
N PRO A 70 6.41 4.82 -6.96
CA PRO A 70 7.11 4.74 -5.68
C PRO A 70 6.25 4.25 -4.51
N ASP A 71 4.97 4.60 -4.49
CA ASP A 71 3.99 4.18 -3.48
C ASP A 71 3.81 2.66 -3.42
N GLN A 72 3.93 1.98 -4.56
CA GLN A 72 3.86 0.52 -4.64
C GLN A 72 5.02 -0.16 -3.88
N ILE A 73 6.17 0.50 -3.79
CA ILE A 73 7.29 0.02 -2.98
C ILE A 73 6.99 0.21 -1.48
N VAL A 74 6.40 1.35 -1.10
CA VAL A 74 5.96 1.62 0.28
C VAL A 74 4.93 0.56 0.72
N ILE A 75 3.94 0.27 -0.12
CA ILE A 75 2.93 -0.76 0.12
C ILE A 75 3.58 -2.13 0.31
N ALA A 76 4.48 -2.52 -0.59
CA ALA A 76 5.20 -3.79 -0.47
C ALA A 76 6.03 -3.89 0.82
N ALA A 77 6.64 -2.79 1.26
CA ALA A 77 7.43 -2.76 2.50
C ALA A 77 6.54 -2.92 3.73
N VAL A 78 5.37 -2.26 3.77
CA VAL A 78 4.39 -2.45 4.85
C VAL A 78 3.87 -3.88 4.88
N LEU A 79 3.52 -4.45 3.73
CA LEU A 79 3.07 -5.84 3.63
C LEU A 79 4.17 -6.82 4.07
N TRP A 80 5.44 -6.49 3.81
CA TRP A 80 6.58 -7.27 4.29
C TRP A 80 6.65 -7.25 5.82
N ARG A 81 6.53 -6.07 6.46
CA ARG A 81 6.50 -5.95 7.93
C ARG A 81 5.32 -6.67 8.56
N MET A 82 4.16 -6.64 7.92
CA MET A 82 3.00 -7.43 8.34
C MET A 82 3.33 -8.93 8.29
N ALA A 83 4.01 -9.39 7.24
CA ALA A 83 4.42 -10.79 7.13
C ALA A 83 5.45 -11.19 8.20
N GLU A 84 6.44 -10.33 8.49
CA GLU A 84 7.40 -10.54 9.58
C GLU A 84 6.72 -10.62 10.96
N ALA A 85 5.65 -9.85 11.16
CA ALA A 85 4.83 -9.89 12.37
C ALA A 85 3.88 -11.11 12.45
N GLY A 86 3.95 -12.04 11.49
CA GLY A 86 3.10 -13.22 11.48
C GLY A 86 1.66 -12.95 11.03
N ILE A 87 1.36 -11.77 10.47
CA ILE A 87 0.07 -11.44 9.83
C ILE A 87 0.06 -12.07 8.43
N ALA A 88 0.20 -13.40 8.43
CA ALA A 88 0.52 -14.20 7.27
C ALA A 88 -0.06 -15.62 7.35
N GLY A 89 -1.34 -15.84 7.66
CA GLY A 89 -2.03 -17.14 7.47
C GLY A 89 -2.95 -17.16 6.25
N GLU A 90 -3.10 -18.25 5.50
CA GLU A 90 -3.67 -18.27 4.12
C GLU A 90 -4.93 -17.41 3.85
N GLU A 91 -6.04 -17.63 4.55
CA GLU A 91 -7.30 -16.91 4.30
C GLU A 91 -7.37 -15.53 4.98
N LEU A 92 -6.98 -15.46 6.26
CA LEU A 92 -6.92 -14.23 7.05
C LEU A 92 -5.91 -13.19 6.49
N ARG A 93 -4.79 -13.67 5.92
CA ARG A 93 -3.74 -12.85 5.29
C ARG A 93 -4.28 -12.12 4.08
N LYS A 94 -5.15 -12.74 3.28
CA LYS A 94 -5.65 -12.13 2.04
C LYS A 94 -6.50 -10.90 2.36
N ALA A 95 -7.44 -11.02 3.28
CA ALA A 95 -8.30 -9.91 3.70
C ALA A 95 -7.50 -8.78 4.37
N ALA A 96 -6.60 -9.10 5.30
CA ALA A 96 -5.74 -8.12 5.97
C ALA A 96 -4.80 -7.39 4.98
N SER A 97 -4.16 -8.12 4.07
CA SER A 97 -3.27 -7.54 3.06
C SER A 97 -4.03 -6.71 2.04
N GLN A 98 -5.23 -7.11 1.66
CA GLN A 98 -6.11 -6.33 0.79
C GLN A 98 -6.54 -5.03 1.46
N ALA A 99 -6.91 -5.07 2.74
CA ALA A 99 -7.24 -3.88 3.52
C ALA A 99 -6.05 -2.90 3.56
N ALA A 100 -4.84 -3.41 3.84
CA ALA A 100 -3.61 -2.63 3.84
C ALA A 100 -3.31 -2.00 2.47
N SER A 101 -3.25 -2.82 1.42
CA SER A 101 -2.98 -2.38 0.05
C SER A 101 -3.99 -1.32 -0.40
N ARG A 102 -5.29 -1.53 -0.17
CA ARG A 102 -6.34 -0.59 -0.55
C ARG A 102 -6.23 0.74 0.19
N ALA A 103 -6.05 0.71 1.52
CA ALA A 103 -5.93 1.92 2.35
C ALA A 103 -4.72 2.78 1.96
N MET A 104 -3.68 2.16 1.40
CA MET A 104 -2.47 2.83 0.97
C MET A 104 -2.49 3.27 -0.50
N SER A 105 -3.24 2.57 -1.36
CA SER A 105 -3.29 2.79 -2.81
C SER A 105 -4.37 3.78 -3.24
N THR A 106 -5.43 3.93 -2.46
CA THR A 106 -6.63 4.66 -2.90
C THR A 106 -7.10 5.63 -1.83
N TRP A 107 -7.20 6.90 -2.21
CA TRP A 107 -7.89 7.90 -1.41
C TRP A 107 -9.38 7.60 -1.35
N ARG A 108 -9.98 7.71 -0.15
CA ARG A 108 -11.44 7.82 -0.04
C ARG A 108 -11.84 9.28 -0.08
N ALA A 109 -13.06 9.55 -0.54
CA ALA A 109 -13.64 10.89 -0.53
C ALA A 109 -13.57 11.53 0.87
N GLU A 110 -13.84 10.75 1.92
CA GLU A 110 -13.78 11.21 3.32
C GLU A 110 -12.36 11.61 3.77
N ASP A 111 -11.31 10.94 3.28
CA ASP A 111 -9.93 11.30 3.60
C ASP A 111 -9.53 12.64 2.95
N LEU A 112 -10.18 12.96 1.83
CA LEU A 112 -9.96 14.17 1.05
C LEU A 112 -10.92 15.31 1.41
N GLY A 113 -11.85 15.09 2.35
CA GLY A 113 -12.90 16.05 2.68
C GLY A 113 -13.83 16.36 1.51
N MET A 114 -13.92 15.46 0.52
CA MET A 114 -14.70 15.69 -0.69
C MET A 114 -16.19 15.52 -0.43
N THR A 115 -16.98 16.49 -0.89
CA THR A 115 -18.43 16.40 -0.88
C THR A 115 -18.96 15.63 -2.09
N GLN A 116 -20.24 15.24 -2.05
CA GLN A 116 -20.90 14.63 -3.21
C GLN A 116 -20.95 15.59 -4.42
N GLU A 117 -21.08 16.88 -4.18
CA GLU A 117 -21.05 17.91 -5.21
C GLU A 117 -19.68 17.97 -5.90
N ASP A 118 -18.59 17.92 -5.13
CA ASP A 118 -17.24 17.94 -5.70
C ASP A 118 -16.95 16.72 -6.58
N MET A 119 -17.44 15.54 -6.18
CA MET A 119 -17.34 14.33 -6.99
C MET A 119 -18.12 14.44 -8.30
N GLN A 120 -19.33 14.99 -8.28
CA GLN A 120 -20.15 15.18 -9.48
C GLN A 120 -19.57 16.25 -10.41
N ALA A 121 -18.98 17.31 -9.84
CA ALA A 121 -18.33 18.38 -10.59
C ALA A 121 -16.91 18.02 -11.07
N GLY A 122 -16.39 16.85 -10.72
CA GLY A 122 -15.02 16.44 -11.05
C GLY A 122 -13.93 17.31 -10.39
N ARG A 123 -14.25 17.96 -9.27
CA ARG A 123 -13.32 18.81 -8.50
C ARG A 123 -12.50 17.95 -7.55
N PHE A 124 -11.38 17.43 -8.03
CA PHE A 124 -10.46 16.64 -7.21
C PHE A 124 -9.35 17.53 -6.63
N PRO A 125 -8.99 17.35 -5.34
CA PRO A 125 -7.90 18.10 -4.76
C PRO A 125 -6.56 17.72 -5.41
N LEU A 126 -5.65 18.70 -5.49
CA LEU A 126 -4.28 18.53 -5.99
C LEU A 126 -3.42 17.83 -4.93
N VAL A 127 -3.64 16.53 -4.78
CA VAL A 127 -2.87 15.66 -3.87
C VAL A 127 -2.12 14.58 -4.65
N PRO A 128 -1.05 14.01 -4.08
CA PRO A 128 -0.42 12.83 -4.67
C PRO A 128 -1.44 11.71 -4.88
N SER A 129 -1.24 10.88 -5.91
CA SER A 129 -2.27 9.95 -6.40
C SER A 129 -2.71 8.87 -5.40
N SER A 130 -1.98 8.66 -4.31
CA SER A 130 -2.31 7.69 -3.27
C SER A 130 -1.84 8.16 -1.88
N PRO A 131 -2.47 7.68 -0.80
CA PRO A 131 -2.02 7.95 0.57
C PRO A 131 -0.56 7.58 0.81
N ALA A 132 -0.10 6.43 0.32
CA ALA A 132 1.30 6.01 0.47
C ALA A 132 2.27 6.95 -0.26
N LEU A 133 1.91 7.45 -1.46
CA LEU A 133 2.72 8.44 -2.15
C LEU A 133 2.76 9.75 -1.36
N ALA A 134 1.63 10.18 -0.80
CA ALA A 134 1.57 11.41 -0.03
C ALA A 134 2.38 11.35 1.26
N ALA A 135 2.37 10.22 1.97
CA ALA A 135 3.21 9.99 3.14
C ALA A 135 4.71 10.03 2.76
N LEU A 136 5.09 9.38 1.66
CA LEU A 136 6.47 9.41 1.15
C LEU A 136 6.93 10.82 0.78
N VAL A 137 6.12 11.57 0.03
CA VAL A 137 6.42 12.96 -0.35
C VAL A 137 6.55 13.85 0.88
N ALA A 138 5.61 13.75 1.81
CA ALA A 138 5.64 14.50 3.06
C ALA A 138 6.89 14.18 3.90
N TYR A 139 7.29 12.90 3.94
CA TYR A 139 8.52 12.47 4.60
C TYR A 139 9.76 13.05 3.95
N ILE A 140 9.86 13.05 2.62
CA ILE A 140 10.97 13.68 1.89
C ILE A 140 11.03 15.19 2.19
N GLN A 141 9.88 15.83 2.39
CA GLN A 141 9.76 17.25 2.78
C GLN A 141 10.06 17.52 4.27
N GLY A 142 10.50 16.51 5.03
CA GLY A 142 10.88 16.67 6.44
C GLY A 142 9.76 16.44 7.45
N ARG A 143 8.53 16.11 7.02
CA ARG A 143 7.46 15.73 7.96
C ARG A 143 7.70 14.32 8.51
N ARG A 144 7.34 14.10 9.77
CA ARG A 144 7.61 12.85 10.51
C ARG A 144 6.40 12.42 11.33
N GLY A 145 6.53 11.28 11.99
CA GLY A 145 5.52 10.71 12.88
C GLY A 145 4.41 9.97 12.12
N PHE A 146 4.73 9.33 10.98
CA PHE A 146 3.76 8.52 10.27
C PHE A 146 3.64 7.13 10.88
N SER A 147 2.41 6.62 10.99
CA SER A 147 2.12 5.23 11.35
C SER A 147 1.35 4.55 10.23
N PHE A 148 1.52 3.24 10.09
CA PHE A 148 0.55 2.38 9.44
C PHE A 148 -0.18 1.58 10.51
N GLU A 149 -1.50 1.49 10.41
CA GLU A 149 -2.31 0.77 11.37
C GLU A 149 -3.30 -0.15 10.66
N LEU A 150 -3.38 -1.39 11.14
CA LEU A 150 -4.35 -2.40 10.70
C LEU A 150 -5.17 -2.83 11.91
N MET A 151 -6.48 -2.57 11.85
CA MET A 151 -7.44 -2.97 12.85
C MET A 151 -8.20 -4.22 12.41
N THR A 152 -8.42 -5.13 13.34
CA THR A 152 -9.31 -6.29 13.18
C THR A 152 -10.57 -6.06 14.00
N GLN A 153 -11.72 -6.17 13.34
CA GLN A 153 -13.04 -6.18 13.98
C GLN A 153 -13.62 -7.59 13.88
N ARG A 154 -14.41 -7.98 14.89
CA ARG A 154 -15.14 -9.26 14.89
C ARG A 154 -16.64 -8.99 15.00
N ASN A 155 -17.43 -9.67 14.19
CA ASN A 155 -18.87 -9.70 14.36
C ASN A 155 -19.22 -10.60 15.55
N ARG A 156 -19.94 -10.06 16.55
CA ARG A 156 -20.32 -10.75 17.78
C ARG A 156 -21.30 -11.91 17.55
N LYS A 157 -22.12 -11.83 16.51
CA LYS A 157 -23.15 -12.83 16.19
C LYS A 157 -22.61 -13.95 15.31
N THR A 158 -21.90 -13.61 14.23
CA THR A 158 -21.42 -14.59 13.24
C THR A 158 -20.01 -15.07 13.51
N GLY A 159 -19.22 -14.30 14.27
CA GLY A 159 -17.80 -14.54 14.45
C GLY A 159 -16.93 -14.08 13.29
N ASP A 160 -17.52 -13.51 12.23
CA ASP A 160 -16.81 -13.02 11.05
C ASP A 160 -15.76 -11.97 11.39
N LEU A 161 -14.69 -11.94 10.60
CA LEU A 161 -13.61 -10.99 10.77
C LEU A 161 -13.61 -9.95 9.65
N TRP A 162 -13.37 -8.71 10.05
CA TRP A 162 -13.20 -7.59 9.15
C TRP A 162 -11.88 -6.89 9.44
N HIS A 163 -11.19 -6.48 8.39
CA HIS A 163 -9.93 -5.76 8.51
C HIS A 163 -10.08 -4.36 7.91
N SER A 164 -9.55 -3.38 8.63
CA SER A 164 -9.53 -1.99 8.21
C SER A 164 -8.14 -1.43 8.45
N ALA A 165 -7.61 -0.67 7.50
CA ALA A 165 -6.28 -0.11 7.61
C ALA A 165 -6.30 1.40 7.40
N ARG A 166 -5.29 2.09 7.92
CA ARG A 166 -5.05 3.50 7.70
C ARG A 166 -3.56 3.84 7.76
N ILE A 167 -3.23 5.02 7.26
CA ILE A 167 -2.00 5.73 7.59
C ILE A 167 -2.39 6.79 8.64
N GLY A 168 -1.68 6.84 9.75
CA GLY A 168 -1.81 7.88 10.77
C GLY A 168 -0.67 8.90 10.71
N ASN A 169 -0.86 10.04 11.39
CA ASN A 169 0.22 10.97 11.69
C ASN A 169 0.10 11.44 13.15
N ALA A 170 1.23 11.60 13.84
CA ALA A 170 1.32 12.03 15.24
C ALA A 170 0.65 13.39 15.52
N ASN A 171 0.55 14.26 14.52
CA ASN A 171 -0.11 15.57 14.65
C ASN A 171 -1.65 15.52 14.48
N GLY A 172 -2.22 14.32 14.35
CA GLY A 172 -3.66 14.10 14.23
C GLY A 172 -4.09 13.81 12.78
N GLY A 173 -4.36 12.53 12.50
CA GLY A 173 -5.02 12.03 11.30
C GLY A 173 -4.22 12.14 9.99
N PHE A 174 -4.34 11.14 9.12
CA PHE A 174 -3.84 11.22 7.73
C PHE A 174 -4.83 10.53 6.79
N THR A 175 -5.16 9.27 7.06
CA THR A 175 -6.38 8.61 6.57
C THR A 175 -7.19 8.03 7.72
N ASN A 176 -8.47 7.76 7.49
CA ASN A 176 -9.40 7.22 8.48
C ASN A 176 -9.42 5.68 8.50
N PHE A 177 -10.05 5.04 9.48
CA PHE A 177 -10.44 3.64 9.33
C PHE A 177 -11.78 3.54 8.59
N THR A 178 -11.93 2.56 7.70
CA THR A 178 -13.25 2.12 7.24
C THR A 178 -13.81 1.16 8.28
N LEU A 179 -14.51 1.69 9.28
CA LEU A 179 -15.09 0.90 10.36
C LEU A 179 -16.47 0.39 9.96
N GLN A 180 -16.75 -0.87 10.29
CA GLN A 180 -18.12 -1.35 10.34
C GLN A 180 -18.83 -0.65 11.50
N LYS A 181 -19.84 0.17 11.20
CA LYS A 181 -20.52 1.05 12.17
C LYS A 181 -21.71 0.40 12.90
N HIS A 182 -21.97 -0.89 12.65
CA HIS A 182 -23.08 -1.59 13.28
C HIS A 182 -22.70 -2.12 14.67
N ASP A 183 -23.65 -2.09 15.60
CA ASP A 183 -23.45 -2.54 16.99
C ASP A 183 -22.94 -3.99 17.08
N ASP A 184 -23.17 -4.82 16.06
CA ASP A 184 -22.70 -6.20 16.08
C ASP A 184 -21.19 -6.35 15.88
N TRP A 185 -20.43 -5.30 15.54
CA TRP A 185 -18.99 -5.36 15.34
C TRP A 185 -18.21 -4.78 16.52
N GLU A 186 -17.21 -5.52 17.00
CA GLU A 186 -16.31 -5.08 18.06
C GLU A 186 -14.86 -5.02 17.60
N ASN A 187 -14.14 -3.99 18.02
CA ASN A 187 -12.70 -3.88 17.76
C ASN A 187 -11.96 -4.89 18.66
N ARG A 188 -11.12 -5.74 18.06
CA ARG A 188 -10.41 -6.81 18.79
C ARG A 188 -8.94 -6.51 18.99
N SER A 189 -8.29 -6.02 17.94
CA SER A 189 -6.84 -5.81 17.93
C SER A 189 -6.44 -4.76 16.91
N VAL A 190 -5.28 -4.15 17.15
CA VAL A 190 -4.61 -3.26 16.21
C VAL A 190 -3.16 -3.71 16.07
N PHE A 191 -2.71 -3.89 14.84
CA PHE A 191 -1.30 -3.89 14.48
C PHE A 191 -0.92 -2.47 14.08
N ALA A 192 0.15 -1.95 14.67
CA ALA A 192 0.69 -0.64 14.35
C ALA A 192 2.16 -0.78 13.96
N LEU A 193 2.54 -0.08 12.90
CA LEU A 193 3.88 -0.02 12.36
C LEU A 193 4.31 1.44 12.32
N ASP A 194 5.50 1.72 12.85
CA ASP A 194 6.17 3.00 12.62
C ASP A 194 6.56 3.10 11.14
N LEU A 195 5.85 3.94 10.40
CA LEU A 195 6.02 4.07 8.97
C LEU A 195 7.26 4.91 8.64
N ASP A 196 7.74 5.76 9.56
CA ASP A 196 8.95 6.55 9.34
C ASP A 196 10.17 5.66 9.12
N ASN A 197 10.26 4.51 9.80
CA ASN A 197 11.36 3.55 9.58
C ASN A 197 11.34 2.96 8.17
N VAL A 198 10.16 2.66 7.65
CA VAL A 198 9.99 2.19 6.26
C VAL A 198 10.38 3.30 5.29
N LEU A 199 9.90 4.52 5.51
CA LEU A 199 10.17 5.66 4.63
C LEU A 199 11.65 6.06 4.66
N ALA A 200 12.29 6.04 5.83
CA ALA A 200 13.72 6.25 6.00
C ALA A 200 14.53 5.22 5.20
N HIS A 201 14.16 3.94 5.28
CA HIS A 201 14.83 2.90 4.51
C HIS A 201 14.72 3.10 3.00
N LEU A 202 13.53 3.48 2.52
CA LEU A 202 13.26 3.66 1.09
C LEU A 202 13.91 4.93 0.52
N THR A 203 14.15 5.94 1.35
CA THR A 203 14.70 7.23 0.93
C THR A 203 16.19 7.41 1.26
N ARG A 204 16.82 6.45 1.94
CA ARG A 204 18.24 6.53 2.26
C ARG A 204 19.10 6.62 0.99
N PRO A 205 20.17 7.43 1.00
CA PRO A 205 21.20 7.36 -0.04
C PRO A 205 21.73 5.93 -0.13
N ARG A 206 21.83 5.41 -1.36
CA ARG A 206 22.42 4.10 -1.60
C ARG A 206 23.72 4.31 -2.33
N GLU A 207 24.79 3.76 -1.78
CA GLU A 207 26.01 3.58 -2.56
C GLU A 207 25.63 2.73 -3.77
N VAL A 208 25.89 3.26 -4.96
CA VAL A 208 25.72 2.52 -6.20
C VAL A 208 26.77 1.42 -6.13
N ALA A 209 26.34 0.21 -5.76
CA ALA A 209 27.19 -0.96 -5.85
C ALA A 209 27.56 -1.12 -7.34
N ASN A 210 28.80 -0.78 -7.66
CA ASN A 210 29.44 -1.00 -8.95
C ASN A 210 29.40 -2.49 -9.32
#